data_AF-A0AAW8W9P5-F1
#
_entry.id   AF-A0AAW8W9P5-F1
#
_cell.length_a   1.000
_cell.length_b   1.000
_cell.length_c   1.000
_cell.angle_alpha   90.00
_cell.angle_beta   90.00
_cell.angle_gamma   90.00
#
_symmetry.space_group_name_H-M   'P 1'
#
loop_
_entity.id
_entity.type
_entity.pdbx_description
1 polymer ?
#
loop_
_entity_poly.entity_id
_entity_poly.type
_entity_poly.pdbx_seq_one_letter_code
_entity_poly.pdbx_strand_id
1 'polypeptide(L)'
;MKYNDSDSYQRLLKVAREVRSEQFALNNVHNFGEVHGVPYQQEANSVFDRYVDGQLVTRRYYGKTGKARLDIDFTDHGNAKIHTIVPHAHSWLHVTKKNGKVVPRREEPGRKLTIAERIVNKYGGKTSKS
;
A
#
# COMPACT_ATOMS: atom_id res chain seq x y z
N MET A 1 -23.81 -15.37 22.62
CA MET A 1 -23.04 -14.38 21.82
C MET A 1 -23.87 -13.10 21.79
N LYS A 2 -23.47 -12.04 22.51
CA LYS A 2 -24.22 -10.77 22.51
C LYS A 2 -23.77 -9.95 21.29
N TYR A 3 -24.66 -9.78 20.33
CA TYR A 3 -24.45 -9.12 19.02
C TYR A 3 -24.27 -7.59 19.08
N ASN A 4 -23.87 -7.01 20.23
CA ASN A 4 -24.01 -5.57 20.48
C ASN A 4 -22.71 -4.85 20.85
N ASP A 5 -21.56 -5.40 20.51
CA ASP A 5 -20.31 -4.63 20.55
C ASP A 5 -20.16 -3.84 19.24
N SER A 6 -20.82 -2.68 19.21
CA SER A 6 -20.81 -1.74 18.08
C SER A 6 -19.39 -1.52 17.53
N ASP A 7 -18.39 -1.45 18.41
CA ASP A 7 -17.01 -1.16 18.02
C ASP A 7 -16.39 -2.31 17.22
N SER A 8 -16.62 -3.55 17.64
CA SER A 8 -16.17 -4.74 16.90
C SER A 8 -16.82 -4.82 15.52
N TYR A 9 -18.12 -4.50 15.41
CA TYR A 9 -18.82 -4.47 14.13
C TYR A 9 -18.30 -3.34 13.22
N GLN A 10 -18.11 -2.13 13.74
CA GLN A 10 -17.55 -1.01 12.97
C GLN A 10 -16.12 -1.30 12.50
N ARG A 11 -15.29 -1.95 13.34
CA ARG A 11 -13.95 -2.42 12.94
C ARG A 11 -14.01 -3.42 11.81
N LEU A 12 -14.91 -4.41 11.89
CA LEU A 12 -15.07 -5.41 10.83
C LEU A 12 -15.55 -4.77 9.52
N LEU A 13 -16.53 -3.86 9.59
CA LEU A 13 -17.00 -3.11 8.42
C LEU A 13 -15.88 -2.29 7.78
N LYS A 14 -15.04 -1.62 8.59
CA LYS A 14 -13.88 -0.87 8.10
C LYS A 14 -12.91 -1.78 7.37
N VAL A 15 -12.55 -2.92 7.97
CA VAL A 15 -11.68 -3.92 7.33
C VAL A 15 -12.29 -4.41 6.02
N ALA A 16 -13.56 -4.78 6.00
CA ALA A 16 -14.24 -5.25 4.78
C ALA A 16 -14.26 -4.19 3.67
N ARG A 17 -14.45 -2.90 4.01
CA ARG A 17 -14.40 -1.79 3.05
C ARG A 17 -12.99 -1.58 2.49
N GLU A 18 -11.97 -1.65 3.34
CA GLU A 18 -10.56 -1.53 2.92
C GLU A 18 -10.16 -2.69 2.01
N VAL A 19 -10.50 -3.93 2.38
CA VAL A 19 -10.26 -5.12 1.55
C VAL A 19 -10.90 -4.95 0.17
N ARG A 20 -12.18 -4.58 0.11
CA ARG A 20 -12.87 -4.36 -1.16
C ARG A 20 -12.19 -3.28 -2.01
N SER A 21 -11.77 -2.18 -1.39
CA SER A 21 -11.15 -1.06 -2.10
C SER A 21 -9.79 -1.42 -2.68
N GLU A 22 -8.96 -2.15 -1.91
CA GLU A 22 -7.64 -2.58 -2.38
C GLU A 22 -7.72 -3.71 -3.41
N GLN A 23 -8.64 -4.66 -3.23
CA GLN A 23 -8.92 -5.69 -4.25
C GLN A 23 -9.45 -5.06 -5.55
N PHE A 24 -10.33 -4.07 -5.44
CA PHE A 24 -10.82 -3.35 -6.60
C PHE A 24 -9.67 -2.68 -7.36
N ALA A 25 -8.78 -1.97 -6.66
CA ALA A 25 -7.64 -1.32 -7.31
C ALA A 25 -6.70 -2.32 -8.00
N LEU A 26 -6.44 -3.48 -7.38
CA LEU A 26 -5.67 -4.57 -7.98
C LEU A 26 -6.32 -5.16 -9.22
N ASN A 27 -7.65 -5.30 -9.22
CA ASN A 27 -8.39 -5.90 -10.33
C ASN A 27 -8.74 -4.89 -11.44
N ASN A 28 -8.52 -3.59 -11.22
CA ASN A 28 -8.87 -2.52 -12.15
C ASN A 28 -7.75 -2.23 -13.15
N VAL A 29 -6.78 -1.38 -12.76
CA VAL A 29 -5.58 -1.10 -13.54
C VAL A 29 -4.39 -1.53 -12.72
N HIS A 30 -3.67 -2.54 -13.21
CA HIS A 30 -2.54 -3.14 -12.53
C HIS A 30 -1.31 -3.09 -13.43
N ASN A 31 -0.51 -2.04 -13.23
CA ASN A 31 0.76 -1.85 -13.90
C ASN A 31 1.87 -2.55 -13.11
N PHE A 32 2.93 -2.95 -13.80
CA PHE A 32 4.12 -3.50 -13.16
C PHE A 32 5.36 -3.18 -13.97
N GLY A 33 6.52 -3.17 -13.33
CA GLY A 33 7.79 -3.03 -14.03
C GLY A 33 8.99 -2.84 -13.11
N GLU A 34 10.16 -2.91 -13.74
CA GLU A 34 11.45 -2.63 -13.10
C GLU A 34 11.81 -1.16 -13.34
N VAL A 35 11.52 -0.32 -12.35
CA VAL A 35 11.75 1.13 -12.42
C VAL A 35 12.60 1.57 -11.24
N HIS A 36 13.40 2.63 -11.39
CA HIS A 36 14.14 3.21 -10.26
C HIS A 36 13.21 3.87 -9.23
N GLY A 37 12.09 4.42 -9.67
CA GLY A 37 11.10 5.05 -8.80
C GLY A 37 9.70 4.91 -9.36
N VAL A 38 8.76 4.52 -8.50
CA VAL A 38 7.34 4.49 -8.87
C VAL A 38 6.81 5.94 -8.91
N PRO A 39 6.05 6.35 -9.94
CA PRO A 39 5.48 7.70 -10.02
C PRO A 39 4.54 8.02 -8.85
N TYR A 40 4.48 9.29 -8.42
CA TYR A 40 3.54 9.72 -7.39
C TYR A 40 2.08 9.75 -7.89
N GLN A 41 1.87 9.95 -9.19
CA GLN A 41 0.54 10.02 -9.79
C GLN A 41 0.45 9.12 -11.01
N GLN A 42 -0.64 8.37 -11.12
CA GLN A 42 -1.04 7.51 -12.23
C GLN A 42 -2.59 7.48 -12.33
N GLU A 43 -3.16 6.48 -12.99
CA GLU A 43 -4.58 6.24 -13.11
C GLU A 43 -5.26 6.11 -11.75
N ALA A 44 -6.50 6.60 -11.64
CA ALA A 44 -7.27 6.51 -10.40
C ALA A 44 -7.62 5.05 -10.05
N ASN A 45 -7.59 4.74 -8.76
CA ASN A 45 -7.91 3.41 -8.22
C ASN A 45 -7.14 2.29 -8.95
N SER A 46 -5.83 2.48 -9.07
CA SER A 46 -4.92 1.56 -9.75
C SER A 46 -3.81 1.10 -8.82
N VAL A 47 -3.02 0.14 -9.29
CA VAL A 47 -1.85 -0.40 -8.61
C VAL A 47 -0.65 -0.38 -9.54
N PHE A 48 0.53 -0.08 -8.98
CA PHE A 48 1.81 -0.33 -9.62
C PHE A 48 2.67 -1.27 -8.77
N ASP A 49 3.08 -2.39 -9.33
CA ASP A 49 4.03 -3.33 -8.74
C ASP A 49 5.44 -3.09 -9.27
N ARG A 50 6.33 -2.67 -8.37
CA ARG A 50 7.75 -2.49 -8.67
C ARG A 50 8.50 -3.79 -8.42
N TYR A 51 9.18 -4.26 -9.45
CA TYR A 51 10.10 -5.39 -9.37
C TYR A 51 11.56 -4.91 -9.38
N VAL A 52 12.43 -5.68 -8.74
CA VAL A 52 13.90 -5.60 -8.85
C VAL A 52 14.40 -7.03 -8.92
N ASP A 53 15.17 -7.35 -9.96
CA ASP A 53 15.71 -8.70 -10.19
C ASP A 53 14.61 -9.79 -10.14
N GLY A 54 13.44 -9.50 -10.73
CA GLY A 54 12.28 -10.41 -10.72
C GLY A 54 11.57 -10.57 -9.37
N GLN A 55 11.98 -9.86 -8.30
CA GLN A 55 11.32 -9.86 -7.00
C GLN A 55 10.42 -8.64 -6.82
N LEU A 56 9.18 -8.83 -6.37
CA LEU A 56 8.31 -7.72 -5.97
C LEU A 56 8.92 -7.03 -4.74
N VAL A 57 9.30 -5.76 -4.89
CA VAL A 57 9.89 -4.96 -3.82
C VAL A 57 8.90 -3.98 -3.20
N THR A 58 8.04 -3.37 -4.02
CA THR A 58 7.03 -2.39 -3.55
C THR A 58 5.76 -2.52 -4.39
N ARG A 59 4.61 -2.46 -3.74
CA ARG A 59 3.31 -2.24 -4.38
C ARG A 59 2.77 -0.87 -3.97
N ARG A 60 2.49 -0.01 -4.95
CA ARG A 60 1.84 1.29 -4.74
C ARG A 60 0.38 1.24 -5.15
N TYR A 61 -0.50 1.67 -4.26
CA TYR A 61 -1.91 1.91 -4.53
C TYR A 61 -2.15 3.40 -4.78
N TYR A 62 -2.84 3.70 -5.88
CA TYR A 62 -3.31 5.04 -6.19
C TYR A 62 -4.77 5.21 -5.75
N GLY A 63 -5.07 6.36 -5.16
CA GLY A 63 -6.43 6.70 -4.73
C GLY A 63 -7.33 7.10 -5.90
N LYS A 64 -8.55 7.54 -5.57
CA LYS A 64 -9.57 8.00 -6.54
C LYS A 64 -9.12 9.18 -7.42
N THR A 65 -8.10 9.93 -7.00
CA THR A 65 -7.54 11.06 -7.74
C THR A 65 -6.31 10.69 -8.56
N GLY A 66 -5.92 9.40 -8.56
CA GLY A 66 -4.69 8.95 -9.21
C GLY A 66 -3.41 9.24 -8.42
N LYS A 67 -3.49 9.93 -7.28
CA LYS A 67 -2.34 10.20 -6.41
C LYS A 67 -2.04 8.98 -5.54
N ALA A 68 -0.76 8.76 -5.27
CA ALA A 68 -0.29 7.69 -4.39
C ALA A 68 -0.94 7.84 -3.01
N ARG A 69 -1.47 6.72 -2.50
CA ARG A 69 -2.18 6.67 -1.22
C ARG A 69 -1.46 5.75 -0.23
N LEU A 70 -0.95 4.64 -0.71
CA LEU A 70 -0.35 3.59 0.12
C LEU A 70 0.77 2.92 -0.67
N ASP A 71 1.93 2.76 -0.04
CA ASP A 71 2.99 1.88 -0.50
C ASP A 71 3.10 0.70 0.47
N ILE A 72 3.21 -0.51 -0.06
CA ILE A 72 3.57 -1.72 0.70
C ILE A 72 4.92 -2.19 0.20
N ASP A 73 5.91 -2.18 1.09
CA ASP A 73 7.24 -2.69 0.81
C ASP A 73 7.37 -4.13 1.29
N PHE A 74 7.79 -5.01 0.38
CA PHE A 74 7.93 -6.45 0.60
C PHE A 74 9.36 -6.90 0.87
N THR A 75 10.30 -5.95 0.87
CA THR A 75 11.71 -6.18 1.21
C THR A 75 12.19 -5.08 2.16
N ASP A 76 13.39 -5.24 2.68
CA ASP A 76 14.09 -4.22 3.47
C ASP A 76 14.87 -3.21 2.61
N HIS A 77 14.78 -3.32 1.28
CA HIS A 77 15.56 -2.55 0.31
C HIS A 77 17.08 -2.58 0.57
N GLY A 78 17.61 -3.69 1.10
CA GLY A 78 19.02 -3.83 1.47
C GLY A 78 19.40 -3.05 2.74
N ASN A 79 18.42 -2.55 3.50
CA ASN A 79 18.63 -1.76 4.71
C ASN A 79 17.78 -2.25 5.90
N ALA A 80 18.04 -3.48 6.33
CA ALA A 80 17.39 -4.14 7.47
C ALA A 80 17.38 -3.33 8.78
N LYS A 81 18.37 -2.44 8.99
CA LYS A 81 18.44 -1.60 10.20
C LYS A 81 17.35 -0.53 10.23
N ILE A 82 16.95 -0.01 9.07
CA ILE A 82 15.89 1.00 8.94
C ILE A 82 14.53 0.33 8.71
N HIS A 83 14.49 -0.73 7.91
CA HIS A 83 13.28 -1.49 7.60
C HIS A 83 13.18 -2.77 8.46
N THR A 84 13.00 -2.58 9.77
CA THR A 84 12.99 -3.69 10.75
C THR A 84 11.77 -4.62 10.67
N ILE A 85 10.74 -4.22 9.91
CA ILE A 85 9.50 -4.97 9.73
C ILE A 85 9.29 -5.13 8.23
N VAL A 86 9.16 -6.36 7.75
CA VAL A 86 8.86 -6.65 6.34
C VAL A 86 7.80 -7.75 6.27
N PRO A 87 6.72 -7.58 5.48
CA PRO A 87 6.35 -6.36 4.75
C PRO A 87 5.87 -5.24 5.70
N HIS A 88 6.01 -3.99 5.24
CA HIS A 88 5.51 -2.81 5.96
C HIS A 88 4.82 -1.83 5.01
N ALA A 89 3.96 -0.98 5.56
CA ALA A 89 3.15 -0.02 4.81
C ALA A 89 3.57 1.42 5.12
N HIS A 90 3.45 2.27 4.10
CA HIS A 90 3.64 3.71 4.20
C HIS A 90 2.42 4.43 3.64
N SER A 91 1.85 5.32 4.44
CA SER A 91 0.86 6.27 3.94
C SER A 91 1.55 7.44 3.23
N TRP A 92 0.84 8.10 2.31
CA TRP A 92 1.31 9.34 1.71
C TRP A 92 0.75 10.55 2.45
N LEU A 93 1.65 11.36 3.00
CA LEU A 93 1.35 12.57 3.75
C LEU A 93 1.68 13.80 2.91
N HIS A 94 1.13 14.96 3.30
CA HIS A 94 1.52 16.26 2.76
C HIS A 94 2.35 16.98 3.82
N VAL A 95 3.55 17.42 3.44
CA VAL A 95 4.44 18.17 4.33
C VAL A 95 4.72 19.55 3.76
N THR A 96 4.67 20.57 4.59
CA THR A 96 5.01 21.94 4.22
C THR A 96 6.50 22.16 4.40
N LYS A 97 7.20 22.50 3.31
CA LYS A 97 8.62 22.86 3.35
C LYS A 97 8.81 24.24 4.01
N LYS A 98 10.06 24.54 4.40
CA LYS A 98 10.43 25.85 4.99
C LYS A 98 10.03 27.06 4.14
N ASN A 99 9.95 26.90 2.82
CA ASN A 99 9.52 27.93 1.88
C ASN A 99 8.00 27.96 1.63
N GLY A 100 7.20 27.31 2.47
CA GLY A 100 5.73 27.24 2.35
C GLY A 100 5.22 26.24 1.31
N LYS A 101 6.08 25.61 0.50
CA LYS A 101 5.66 24.65 -0.53
C LYS A 101 5.20 23.33 0.11
N VAL A 102 3.96 22.93 -0.14
CA VAL A 102 3.43 21.61 0.24
C VAL A 102 3.90 20.56 -0.76
N VAL A 103 4.49 19.47 -0.27
CA VAL A 103 4.92 18.33 -1.10
C VAL A 103 4.43 17.01 -0.52
N PRO A 104 4.16 16.00 -1.36
CA PRO A 104 3.89 14.66 -0.87
C PRO A 104 5.16 14.05 -0.27
N ARG A 105 5.00 13.31 0.83
CA ARG A 105 6.06 12.55 1.49
C ARG A 105 5.50 11.23 2.00
N ARG A 106 6.25 10.13 1.83
CA ARG A 106 5.93 8.87 2.49
C ARG A 106 6.11 9.02 4.00
N GLU A 107 5.16 8.49 4.75
CA GLU A 107 5.23 8.35 6.21
C GLU A 107 6.47 7.50 6.58
N GLU A 108 7.27 7.91 7.56
CA GLU A 108 8.45 7.16 8.03
C GLU A 108 8.49 7.21 9.57
N PRO A 109 8.78 6.09 10.28
CA PRO A 109 9.05 4.75 9.75
C PRO A 109 7.78 4.06 9.22
N GLY A 110 7.96 3.03 8.41
CA GLY A 110 6.85 2.22 7.93
C GLY A 110 6.12 1.51 9.07
N ARG A 111 4.80 1.40 8.96
CA ARG A 111 3.96 0.70 9.94
C ARG A 111 3.73 -0.76 9.56
N LYS A 112 3.32 -1.58 10.54
CA LYS A 112 2.80 -2.92 10.27
C LYS A 112 1.58 -2.84 9.34
N LEU A 113 1.42 -3.87 8.51
CA LEU A 113 0.23 -4.02 7.67
C LEU A 113 -1.03 -4.13 8.53
N THR A 114 -2.10 -3.48 8.08
CA THR A 114 -3.45 -3.69 8.64
C THR A 114 -3.95 -5.10 8.31
N ILE A 115 -5.03 -5.54 8.96
CA ILE A 115 -5.68 -6.82 8.63
C ILE A 115 -6.11 -6.85 7.16
N ALA A 116 -6.65 -5.74 6.63
CA ALA A 116 -7.07 -5.64 5.24
C ALA A 116 -5.89 -5.79 4.28
N GLU A 117 -4.82 -5.03 4.50
CA GLU A 117 -3.61 -5.08 3.66
C GLU A 117 -3.00 -6.49 3.66
N ARG A 118 -2.98 -7.17 4.82
CA ARG A 118 -2.53 -8.56 4.94
C ARG A 118 -3.42 -9.53 4.17
N ILE A 119 -4.74 -9.37 4.22
CA ILE A 119 -5.69 -10.22 3.48
C ILE A 119 -5.46 -10.09 1.98
N VAL A 120 -5.33 -8.86 1.49
CA VAL A 120 -5.23 -8.57 0.05
C VAL A 120 -3.83 -8.90 -0.50
N ASN A 121 -2.78 -8.68 0.27
CA ASN A 121 -1.40 -8.79 -0.18
C ASN A 121 -0.64 -10.03 0.33
N LYS A 122 -1.36 -11.02 0.90
CA LYS A 122 -0.80 -12.23 1.52
C LYS A 122 0.25 -12.95 0.67
N TYR A 123 0.12 -12.91 -0.66
CA TYR A 123 1.00 -13.62 -1.59
C TYR A 123 2.08 -12.74 -2.25
N GLY A 124 2.27 -11.49 -1.80
CA GLY A 124 3.31 -10.61 -2.35
C GLY A 124 3.22 -10.48 -3.87
N GLY A 125 2.00 -10.36 -4.40
CA GLY A 125 1.77 -10.25 -5.84
C GLY A 125 1.98 -11.53 -6.67
N LYS A 126 2.30 -12.68 -6.07
CA LYS A 126 2.15 -13.97 -6.75
C LYS A 126 0.66 -14.27 -6.92
N THR A 127 0.05 -13.74 -7.97
CA THR A 127 -1.24 -14.25 -8.43
C THR A 127 -1.04 -15.72 -8.74
N SER A 128 -1.85 -16.58 -8.12
CA SER A 128 -1.99 -17.98 -8.48
C SER A 128 -2.43 -18.09 -9.94
N LYS A 129 -1.48 -18.02 -10.87
CA LYS A 129 -1.60 -18.58 -12.20
C LYS A 129 -0.55 -19.67 -12.29
N SER A 130 -0.90 -20.81 -11.70
CA SER A 130 -0.50 -22.13 -12.21
C SER A 130 -1.24 -22.38 -13.52
#